data_AF-A0A9X4F4F0-F1
#
_entry.id   AF-A0A9X4F4F0-F1
#
_cell.length_a   1.000
_cell.length_b   1.000
_cell.length_c   1.000
_cell.angle_alpha   90.00
_cell.angle_beta   90.00
_cell.angle_gamma   90.00
#
_symmetry.space_group_name_H-M   'P 1'
#
loop_
_entity.id
_entity.type
_entity.pdbx_description
1 polymer ?
#
loop_
_entity_poly.entity_id
_entity_poly.type
_entity_poly.pdbx_seq_one_letter_code
_entity_poly.pdbx_strand_id
1 'polypeptide(L)'
;MKLSRLTFCIASALFCTSAISAESITLEQYQALLPTKSGNVDYSLKLADQTTVNYHCNIKAQGDKLILDPTTCDQREINWKKNYPNKVSLNLLNSDSNRKILEHKLWAMAFAHASMQSMVQIQYGLKKENGTFDLDKPFATGESFGEYFKRNMGPNYYVSKALQESSLGDDLPSAEMGDGDDDGVLQVEYPGSAWSELQGAAEGGFPAVFAAMDPENTISSNNGPARNILGSAITSAYYNASAVAINTGAFSWQQNETAQNEPGNRIHEFLQGAKDPDALSMLLSFMYNRGPYAAKDQPLKNEATFQHCMNVTQDLENDWTCFTKQNDFGSRYIRQIPDVSKQLSESGKIYNASLTWNDLRGYIQLLKNYGFYSNQEIQTITRAVRNVFENEQVDNKIKYAKHFGKVLEAVLTSVPVRTFGEQGAIDATKFIPVYVDKSVLSDSMNMVVRSADGTILVNGWATPNAHTMLPLDASMVTLSYQGQECSAEFGSVFAETVDNFTPSNEPTIQITVAPTESDCNIYETEFSEPEAALEGVWNNFTAYPNAGTVVVDPFNNLEYRSKWWINAGEAAPHDHIGWELVN
;
A
#
# COMPACT_ATOMS: atom_id res chain seq x y z
N MET A 1 -34.66 43.85 30.06
CA MET A 1 -33.38 44.08 30.75
C MET A 1 -32.90 42.76 31.33
N LYS A 2 -31.63 42.37 31.09
CA LYS A 2 -30.94 41.17 31.65
C LYS A 2 -31.69 39.82 31.62
N LEU A 3 -31.49 39.09 30.52
CA LEU A 3 -31.32 37.63 30.55
C LEU A 3 -29.81 37.37 30.45
N SER A 4 -29.19 36.55 31.30
CA SER A 4 -27.72 36.29 31.23
C SER A 4 -27.22 35.16 32.15
N ARG A 5 -26.41 34.22 31.58
CA ARG A 5 -25.60 33.16 32.26
C ARG A 5 -26.44 32.01 32.88
N LEU A 6 -26.09 30.72 32.86
CA LEU A 6 -25.06 29.86 32.22
C LEU A 6 -25.64 28.39 32.21
N THR A 7 -25.15 27.27 31.65
CA THR A 7 -23.92 26.74 30.99
C THR A 7 -24.40 25.64 30.00
N PHE A 8 -23.99 25.54 28.72
CA PHE A 8 -22.77 24.92 28.12
C PHE A 8 -22.55 23.39 28.39
N CYS A 9 -22.08 22.67 27.35
CA CYS A 9 -21.55 21.28 27.32
C CYS A 9 -22.50 20.05 27.48
N ILE A 10 -23.36 19.77 26.48
CA ILE A 10 -23.61 18.38 25.98
C ILE A 10 -23.87 18.44 24.46
N ALA A 11 -22.82 18.36 23.62
CA ALA A 11 -22.94 18.29 22.15
C ALA A 11 -21.65 17.77 21.47
N SER A 12 -20.86 16.93 22.15
CA SER A 12 -19.44 16.71 21.79
C SER A 12 -18.94 15.29 22.09
N ALA A 13 -19.84 14.30 22.06
CA ALA A 13 -19.55 12.90 22.40
C ALA A 13 -20.32 11.92 21.48
N LEU A 14 -20.32 12.21 20.18
CA LEU A 14 -20.99 11.42 19.12
C LEU A 14 -20.07 11.15 17.91
N PHE A 15 -18.75 11.33 18.08
CA PHE A 15 -17.72 11.09 17.07
C PHE A 15 -16.45 10.55 17.74
N CYS A 16 -16.52 9.30 18.24
CA CYS A 16 -15.38 8.60 18.85
C CYS A 16 -15.27 7.13 18.38
N THR A 17 -15.37 6.89 17.08
CA THR A 17 -14.52 5.89 16.42
C THR A 17 -13.53 6.67 15.57
N SER A 18 -12.23 6.44 15.75
CA SER A 18 -11.16 7.18 15.08
C SER A 18 -10.92 6.67 13.65
N ALA A 19 -12.00 6.64 12.86
CA ALA A 19 -11.92 6.53 11.41
C ALA A 19 -11.32 7.83 10.86
N ILE A 20 -9.98 7.86 10.72
CA ILE A 20 -9.29 8.87 9.92
C ILE A 20 -9.81 8.71 8.49
N SER A 21 -10.74 9.59 8.11
CA SER A 21 -11.29 9.66 6.76
C SER A 21 -10.30 10.34 5.81
N ALA A 22 -10.57 10.32 4.51
CA ALA A 22 -9.72 10.94 3.51
C ALA A 22 -9.52 12.45 3.78
N GLU A 23 -8.39 12.82 4.38
CA GLU A 23 -8.05 14.22 4.63
C GLU A 23 -7.42 14.88 3.39
N SER A 24 -7.70 16.16 3.19
CA SER A 24 -7.03 16.98 2.17
C SER A 24 -5.78 17.59 2.79
N ILE A 25 -4.60 17.06 2.45
CA ILE A 25 -3.33 17.62 2.93
C ILE A 25 -3.17 19.07 2.48
N THR A 26 -2.65 19.93 3.35
CA THR A 26 -2.39 21.33 3.01
C THR A 26 -1.20 21.47 2.08
N LEU A 27 -1.07 22.66 1.48
CA LEU A 27 0.07 23.00 0.63
C LEU A 27 1.40 22.92 1.42
N GLU A 28 1.37 23.36 2.66
CA GLU A 28 2.50 23.35 3.60
C GLU A 28 2.88 21.91 3.98
N GLN A 29 1.91 21.03 4.28
CA GLN A 29 2.13 19.61 4.54
C GLN A 29 2.80 18.90 3.35
N TYR A 30 2.33 19.16 2.12
CA TYR A 30 2.97 18.61 0.92
C TYR A 30 4.39 19.17 0.68
N GLN A 31 4.60 20.46 0.92
CA GLN A 31 5.91 21.11 0.74
C GLN A 31 6.95 20.65 1.77
N ALA A 32 6.53 20.26 2.97
CA ALA A 32 7.40 19.64 3.98
C ALA A 32 7.96 18.27 3.53
N LEU A 33 7.29 17.57 2.61
CA LEU A 33 7.78 16.30 2.05
C LEU A 33 8.87 16.48 0.99
N LEU A 34 9.06 17.69 0.48
CA LEU A 34 9.96 17.95 -0.65
C LEU A 34 11.36 18.40 -0.19
N PRO A 35 12.42 18.03 -0.91
CA PRO A 35 13.78 18.51 -0.61
C PRO A 35 13.83 20.04 -0.79
N THR A 36 14.66 20.71 0.02
CA THR A 36 14.89 22.15 -0.12
C THR A 36 16.25 22.43 -0.73
N LYS A 37 16.35 23.57 -1.43
CA LYS A 37 17.56 24.03 -2.09
C LYS A 37 17.70 25.53 -1.92
N SER A 38 18.77 25.96 -1.25
CA SER A 38 18.97 27.35 -0.86
C SER A 38 17.73 27.94 -0.14
N GLY A 39 17.14 27.18 0.79
CA GLY A 39 15.97 27.60 1.58
C GLY A 39 14.65 27.68 0.82
N ASN A 40 14.55 27.12 -0.39
CA ASN A 40 13.34 27.08 -1.20
C ASN A 40 12.99 25.62 -1.57
N VAL A 41 11.71 25.30 -1.75
CA VAL A 41 11.25 23.96 -2.17
C VAL A 41 11.77 23.60 -3.56
N ASP A 42 12.46 22.46 -3.71
CA ASP A 42 13.02 21.99 -4.98
C ASP A 42 12.09 21.01 -5.70
N TYR A 43 11.21 21.57 -6.54
CA TYR A 43 10.32 20.82 -7.43
C TYR A 43 11.03 20.13 -8.62
N SER A 44 12.37 20.10 -8.69
CA SER A 44 13.07 19.52 -9.83
C SER A 44 13.00 18.00 -9.88
N LEU A 45 12.70 17.47 -11.06
CA LEU A 45 12.54 16.03 -11.28
C LEU A 45 13.82 15.46 -11.88
N LYS A 46 14.51 14.64 -11.09
CA LYS A 46 15.70 13.89 -11.48
C LYS A 46 15.28 12.53 -12.05
N LEU A 47 15.03 12.50 -13.36
CA LEU A 47 14.89 11.28 -14.16
C LEU A 47 16.10 11.20 -15.10
N ALA A 48 16.79 10.06 -15.16
CA ALA A 48 17.97 9.88 -16.01
C ALA A 48 17.62 9.86 -17.51
N ASP A 49 18.54 10.30 -18.37
CA ASP A 49 18.44 10.27 -19.85
C ASP A 49 19.86 10.11 -20.43
N GLN A 50 20.01 9.62 -21.66
CA GLN A 50 21.30 9.52 -22.36
C GLN A 50 22.41 8.81 -21.55
N THR A 51 22.08 7.75 -20.82
CA THR A 51 23.01 6.93 -20.03
C THR A 51 22.82 5.44 -20.29
N THR A 52 23.81 4.62 -19.96
CA THR A 52 23.69 3.16 -19.94
C THR A 52 23.75 2.65 -18.51
N VAL A 53 22.98 1.63 -18.18
CA VAL A 53 23.01 0.93 -16.88
C VAL A 53 23.14 -0.58 -17.05
N ASN A 54 23.77 -1.22 -16.07
CA ASN A 54 23.88 -2.67 -15.94
C ASN A 54 22.76 -3.18 -15.02
N TYR A 55 21.90 -4.08 -15.49
CA TYR A 55 20.76 -4.63 -14.74
C TYR A 55 20.66 -6.15 -14.90
N HIS A 56 19.69 -6.80 -14.25
CA HIS A 56 19.48 -8.28 -14.24
C HIS A 56 20.67 -9.17 -13.83
N CYS A 57 21.80 -8.57 -13.41
CA CYS A 57 23.02 -9.22 -12.93
C CYS A 57 22.76 -10.42 -11.99
N ASN A 58 23.44 -11.54 -12.22
CA ASN A 58 23.51 -12.60 -11.22
C ASN A 58 24.28 -12.12 -9.98
N ILE A 59 24.07 -12.79 -8.85
CA ILE A 59 24.85 -12.57 -7.62
C ILE A 59 25.92 -13.64 -7.44
N LYS A 60 27.08 -13.24 -6.91
CA LYS A 60 28.21 -14.12 -6.57
C LYS A 60 28.71 -13.86 -5.16
N ALA A 61 29.31 -14.89 -4.55
CA ALA A 61 30.02 -14.75 -3.29
C ALA A 61 31.38 -14.05 -3.49
N GLN A 62 31.68 -13.09 -2.62
CA GLN A 62 32.98 -12.45 -2.50
C GLN A 62 33.34 -12.36 -1.01
N GLY A 63 34.03 -13.38 -0.50
CA GLY A 63 34.23 -13.57 0.93
C GLY A 63 32.94 -14.00 1.62
N ASP A 64 32.55 -13.26 2.66
CA ASP A 64 31.32 -13.39 3.43
C ASP A 64 30.10 -12.67 2.80
N LYS A 65 30.35 -11.83 1.78
CA LYS A 65 29.33 -11.03 1.08
C LYS A 65 28.83 -11.68 -0.21
N LEU A 66 27.57 -11.41 -0.54
CA LEU A 66 26.99 -11.61 -1.86
C LEU A 66 26.95 -10.25 -2.58
N ILE A 67 27.53 -10.18 -3.78
CA ILE A 67 27.55 -8.97 -4.61
C ILE A 67 26.96 -9.25 -5.98
N LEU A 68 26.49 -8.21 -6.68
CA LEU A 68 26.19 -8.30 -8.10
C LEU A 68 27.45 -8.69 -8.88
N ASP A 69 27.31 -9.49 -9.94
CA ASP A 69 28.41 -9.86 -10.82
C ASP A 69 28.37 -9.08 -12.15
N PRO A 70 29.23 -8.06 -12.34
CA PRO A 70 29.20 -7.18 -13.52
C PRO A 70 29.37 -7.91 -14.85
N THR A 71 30.01 -9.08 -14.85
CA THR A 71 30.19 -9.90 -16.07
C THR A 71 28.95 -10.71 -16.48
N THR A 72 27.84 -10.57 -15.75
CA THR A 72 26.57 -11.28 -15.99
C THR A 72 25.35 -10.35 -16.09
N CYS A 73 25.57 -9.03 -16.12
CA CYS A 73 24.50 -8.05 -16.25
C CYS A 73 24.13 -7.85 -17.72
N ASP A 74 22.84 -7.66 -17.98
CA ASP A 74 22.35 -7.06 -19.21
C ASP A 74 22.57 -5.53 -19.19
N GLN A 75 22.63 -4.92 -20.38
CA GLN A 75 22.92 -3.49 -20.53
C GLN A 75 21.81 -2.76 -21.26
N ARG A 76 21.27 -1.70 -20.64
CA ARG A 76 20.21 -0.86 -21.22
C ARG A 76 20.69 0.58 -21.43
N GLU A 77 20.58 1.08 -22.67
CA GLU A 77 20.64 2.52 -22.94
C GLU A 77 19.30 3.17 -22.58
N ILE A 78 19.30 4.00 -21.53
CA ILE A 78 18.18 4.85 -21.13
C ILE A 78 18.30 6.16 -21.90
N ASN A 79 17.53 6.29 -22.98
CA ASN A 79 17.53 7.47 -23.86
C ASN A 79 16.10 7.72 -24.36
N TRP A 80 15.26 8.32 -23.51
CA TRP A 80 13.80 8.26 -23.65
C TRP A 80 13.31 8.76 -25.02
N LYS A 81 13.93 9.81 -25.55
CA LYS A 81 13.56 10.42 -26.84
C LYS A 81 14.02 9.62 -28.05
N LYS A 82 15.04 8.76 -27.90
CA LYS A 82 15.55 7.85 -28.94
C LYS A 82 14.74 6.55 -28.95
N ASN A 83 14.46 6.02 -27.76
CA ASN A 83 13.81 4.72 -27.58
C ASN A 83 12.29 4.81 -27.84
N TYR A 84 11.63 5.88 -27.35
CA TYR A 84 10.18 6.07 -27.42
C TYR A 84 9.78 7.38 -28.15
N PRO A 85 10.22 7.61 -29.41
CA PRO A 85 10.06 8.87 -30.14
C PRO A 85 8.62 9.11 -30.65
N ASN A 86 7.78 8.09 -30.64
CA ASN A 86 6.52 8.04 -31.37
C ASN A 86 5.36 8.70 -30.60
N LYS A 87 4.22 8.88 -31.29
CA LYS A 87 2.96 9.30 -30.66
C LYS A 87 2.02 8.11 -30.49
N VAL A 88 1.80 7.68 -29.26
CA VAL A 88 0.80 6.66 -28.90
C VAL A 88 -0.61 7.27 -28.86
N SER A 89 -1.63 6.48 -29.17
CA SER A 89 -3.03 6.83 -28.90
C SER A 89 -3.30 6.71 -27.40
N LEU A 90 -4.18 7.55 -26.84
CA LEU A 90 -4.60 7.44 -25.44
C LEU A 90 -5.86 6.59 -25.27
N ASN A 91 -6.04 5.59 -26.13
CA ASN A 91 -7.07 4.56 -25.97
C ASN A 91 -6.67 3.63 -24.82
N LEU A 92 -7.65 3.18 -24.06
CA LEU A 92 -7.54 2.01 -23.19
C LEU A 92 -8.55 0.95 -23.66
N LEU A 93 -8.42 -0.26 -23.12
CA LEU A 93 -9.47 -1.27 -23.19
C LEU A 93 -10.82 -0.65 -22.76
N ASN A 94 -11.87 -0.88 -23.56
CA ASN A 94 -13.21 -0.30 -23.36
C ASN A 94 -13.29 1.26 -23.28
N SER A 95 -12.21 2.01 -23.59
CA SER A 95 -12.17 3.48 -23.43
C SER A 95 -11.43 4.21 -24.56
N ASP A 96 -12.19 4.58 -25.60
CA ASP A 96 -11.68 5.26 -26.79
C ASP A 96 -11.17 6.70 -26.54
N SER A 97 -10.15 7.14 -27.28
CA SER A 97 -9.61 8.51 -27.16
C SER A 97 -9.00 9.07 -28.44
N ASN A 98 -9.51 10.23 -28.88
CA ASN A 98 -8.92 10.97 -30.01
C ASN A 98 -7.61 11.70 -29.68
N ARG A 99 -7.08 11.58 -28.44
CA ARG A 99 -5.81 12.19 -28.02
C ARG A 99 -4.63 11.29 -28.33
N LYS A 100 -3.49 11.93 -28.64
CA LYS A 100 -2.18 11.28 -28.74
C LYS A 100 -1.12 12.07 -27.98
N ILE A 101 -0.21 11.39 -27.30
CA ILE A 101 0.96 11.99 -26.61
C ILE A 101 2.25 11.43 -27.19
N LEU A 102 3.34 12.17 -27.11
CA LEU A 102 4.68 11.60 -27.34
C LEU A 102 5.00 10.63 -26.21
N GLU A 103 5.31 9.40 -26.56
CA GLU A 103 5.36 8.26 -25.65
C GLU A 103 6.38 8.48 -24.52
N HIS A 104 7.59 8.93 -24.86
CA HIS A 104 8.65 9.30 -23.91
C HIS A 104 8.23 10.35 -22.85
N LYS A 105 7.14 11.10 -23.06
CA LYS A 105 6.59 12.00 -22.03
C LYS A 105 5.73 11.25 -21.02
N LEU A 106 4.99 10.23 -21.46
CA LEU A 106 4.10 9.46 -20.60
C LEU A 106 4.91 8.63 -19.60
N TRP A 107 5.95 7.91 -20.06
CA TRP A 107 6.98 7.28 -19.22
C TRP A 107 7.51 8.24 -18.15
N ALA A 108 7.98 9.42 -18.56
CA ALA A 108 8.56 10.39 -17.63
C ALA A 108 7.55 10.98 -16.63
N MET A 109 6.29 11.21 -17.04
CA MET A 109 5.24 11.69 -16.14
C MET A 109 4.77 10.59 -15.18
N ALA A 110 4.71 9.33 -15.61
CA ALA A 110 4.34 8.18 -14.79
C ALA A 110 5.31 7.97 -13.62
N PHE A 111 6.61 7.86 -13.90
CA PHE A 111 7.62 7.69 -12.85
C PHE A 111 7.74 8.89 -11.91
N ALA A 112 7.47 10.10 -12.39
CA ALA A 112 7.38 11.28 -11.54
C ALA A 112 6.13 11.25 -10.64
N HIS A 113 4.97 10.88 -11.19
CA HIS A 113 3.74 10.72 -10.41
C HIS A 113 3.95 9.68 -9.31
N ALA A 114 4.43 8.49 -9.65
CA ALA A 114 4.69 7.40 -8.70
C ALA A 114 5.61 7.84 -7.54
N SER A 115 6.72 8.54 -7.84
CA SER A 115 7.65 9.09 -6.84
C SER A 115 7.04 10.14 -5.89
N MET A 116 6.01 10.88 -6.32
CA MET A 116 5.30 11.81 -5.44
C MET A 116 4.12 11.13 -4.74
N GLN A 117 3.47 10.18 -5.40
CA GLN A 117 2.35 9.39 -4.89
C GLN A 117 2.78 8.54 -3.70
N SER A 118 3.82 7.71 -3.81
CA SER A 118 4.30 6.94 -2.66
C SER A 118 4.82 7.84 -1.55
N MET A 119 5.45 8.98 -1.87
CA MET A 119 5.94 9.93 -0.85
C MET A 119 4.79 10.55 -0.03
N VAL A 120 3.67 10.92 -0.68
CA VAL A 120 2.45 11.37 0.00
C VAL A 120 1.77 10.23 0.74
N GLN A 121 1.58 9.08 0.09
CA GLN A 121 0.83 7.96 0.67
C GLN A 121 1.54 7.31 1.85
N ILE A 122 2.87 7.20 1.81
CA ILE A 122 3.67 6.68 2.93
C ILE A 122 3.66 7.64 4.12
N GLN A 123 3.56 8.97 3.92
CA GLN A 123 3.43 9.91 5.05
C GLN A 123 1.99 10.03 5.57
N TYR A 124 1.00 10.26 4.70
CA TYR A 124 -0.34 10.68 5.09
C TYR A 124 -1.45 9.68 4.75
N GLY A 125 -1.16 8.64 3.98
CA GLY A 125 -2.14 7.62 3.61
C GLY A 125 -2.38 6.53 4.65
N LEU A 126 -1.48 6.35 5.62
CA LEU A 126 -1.41 5.10 6.41
C LEU A 126 -2.35 5.04 7.63
N LYS A 127 -3.42 5.87 7.66
CA LYS A 127 -4.27 6.09 8.86
C LYS A 127 -3.43 6.31 10.12
N LYS A 128 -2.54 7.30 10.08
CA LYS A 128 -1.72 7.76 11.21
C LYS A 128 -1.97 9.24 11.46
N GLU A 129 -2.27 9.60 12.72
CA GLU A 129 -2.48 10.99 13.11
C GLU A 129 -1.19 11.79 12.91
N ASN A 130 -1.27 12.96 12.26
CA ASN A 130 -0.13 13.82 11.87
C ASN A 130 0.86 13.19 10.84
N GLY A 131 0.69 11.91 10.51
CA GLY A 131 1.47 11.16 9.53
C GLY A 131 2.56 10.26 10.12
N THR A 132 3.23 9.52 9.24
CA THR A 132 4.06 8.35 9.58
C THR A 132 5.47 8.66 10.09
N PHE A 133 6.17 9.60 9.46
CA PHE A 133 7.56 9.97 9.83
C PHE A 133 7.59 11.33 10.53
N ASP A 134 8.52 11.50 11.47
CA ASP A 134 8.75 12.78 12.12
C ASP A 134 9.49 13.73 11.16
N LEU A 135 8.76 14.67 10.55
CA LEU A 135 9.32 15.59 9.54
C LEU A 135 10.26 16.66 10.12
N ASP A 136 10.23 16.89 11.44
CA ASP A 136 11.14 17.83 12.12
C ASP A 136 12.50 17.16 12.46
N LYS A 137 12.58 15.82 12.41
CA LYS A 137 13.82 15.05 12.62
C LYS A 137 14.49 14.63 11.30
N PRO A 138 15.80 14.84 11.12
CA PRO A 138 16.54 14.23 10.02
C PRO A 138 16.60 12.71 10.17
N PHE A 139 16.83 12.02 9.07
CA PHE A 139 17.16 10.59 9.05
C PHE A 139 18.54 10.37 9.68
N ALA A 140 18.85 9.15 10.13
CA ALA A 140 20.14 8.85 10.75
C ALA A 140 21.36 9.01 9.81
N THR A 141 21.12 9.11 8.49
CA THR A 141 22.10 9.53 7.47
C THR A 141 22.46 11.03 7.54
N GLY A 142 21.67 11.84 8.25
CA GLY A 142 21.73 13.31 8.27
C GLY A 142 20.87 14.00 7.21
N GLU A 143 20.19 13.26 6.33
CA GLU A 143 19.32 13.81 5.29
C GLU A 143 17.96 14.29 5.85
N SER A 144 17.37 15.32 5.23
CA SER A 144 15.95 15.63 5.43
C SER A 144 15.05 14.58 4.76
N PHE A 145 13.80 14.46 5.21
CA PHE A 145 12.81 13.53 4.64
C PHE A 145 12.77 13.60 3.10
N GLY A 146 12.63 14.81 2.54
CA GLY A 146 12.53 15.01 1.10
C GLY A 146 13.81 14.69 0.33
N GLU A 147 14.98 14.76 0.94
CA GLU A 147 16.24 14.32 0.34
C GLU A 147 16.35 12.79 0.35
N TYR A 148 16.15 12.17 1.52
CA TYR A 148 16.19 10.72 1.72
C TYR A 148 15.19 9.97 0.82
N PHE A 149 13.93 10.44 0.77
CA PHE A 149 12.91 9.89 -0.13
C PHE A 149 13.20 10.13 -1.61
N LYS A 150 13.85 11.24 -1.99
CA LYS A 150 14.17 11.49 -3.42
C LYS A 150 15.44 10.77 -3.88
N ARG A 151 16.31 10.33 -2.98
CA ARG A 151 17.39 9.37 -3.27
C ARG A 151 16.85 7.94 -3.40
N ASN A 152 16.14 7.46 -2.39
CA ASN A 152 15.61 6.08 -2.35
C ASN A 152 14.45 5.81 -3.33
N MET A 153 13.51 6.76 -3.45
CA MET A 153 12.25 6.62 -4.20
C MET A 153 12.05 7.75 -5.23
N GLY A 154 13.14 8.29 -5.79
CA GLY A 154 13.07 9.22 -6.92
C GLY A 154 12.47 8.58 -8.19
N PRO A 155 12.23 9.33 -9.28
CA PRO A 155 11.76 8.76 -10.55
C PRO A 155 12.65 7.60 -11.06
N ASN A 156 13.95 7.65 -10.78
CA ASN A 156 14.91 6.60 -11.11
C ASN A 156 14.65 5.26 -10.39
N TYR A 157 14.04 5.24 -9.20
CA TYR A 157 13.65 4.00 -8.53
C TYR A 157 12.61 3.24 -9.35
N TYR A 158 11.61 3.93 -9.91
CA TYR A 158 10.59 3.28 -10.75
C TYR A 158 11.10 2.89 -12.14
N VAL A 159 12.09 3.62 -12.70
CA VAL A 159 12.84 3.15 -13.88
C VAL A 159 13.60 1.86 -13.55
N SER A 160 14.32 1.86 -12.43
CA SER A 160 15.09 0.72 -11.96
C SER A 160 14.22 -0.51 -11.70
N LYS A 161 13.05 -0.30 -11.10
CA LYS A 161 12.03 -1.31 -10.89
C LYS A 161 11.49 -1.83 -12.23
N ALA A 162 10.97 -0.95 -13.10
CA ALA A 162 10.48 -1.34 -14.43
C ALA A 162 11.54 -2.05 -15.32
N LEU A 163 12.83 -1.77 -15.15
CA LEU A 163 13.92 -2.57 -15.74
C LEU A 163 14.01 -3.97 -15.12
N GLN A 164 14.01 -4.03 -13.79
CA GLN A 164 14.11 -5.27 -13.03
C GLN A 164 12.92 -6.21 -13.26
N GLU A 165 11.70 -5.67 -13.34
CA GLU A 165 10.47 -6.46 -13.51
C GLU A 165 10.25 -6.92 -14.96
N SER A 166 10.62 -6.11 -15.97
CA SER A 166 10.22 -6.38 -17.37
C SER A 166 11.08 -5.76 -18.49
N SER A 167 12.30 -5.29 -18.20
CA SER A 167 13.15 -4.53 -19.14
C SER A 167 12.51 -3.27 -19.73
N LEU A 168 11.67 -2.56 -18.95
CA LEU A 168 10.75 -1.49 -19.41
C LEU A 168 9.64 -2.02 -20.33
N GLY A 169 9.11 -3.19 -19.99
CA GLY A 169 8.06 -3.90 -20.71
C GLY A 169 8.51 -4.61 -21.98
N ASP A 170 9.80 -4.58 -22.34
CA ASP A 170 10.29 -5.21 -23.58
C ASP A 170 10.33 -6.73 -23.52
N ASP A 171 10.29 -7.33 -22.32
CA ASP A 171 10.19 -8.77 -22.12
C ASP A 171 8.74 -9.29 -22.06
N LEU A 172 7.74 -8.38 -22.08
CA LEU A 172 6.32 -8.73 -21.97
C LEU A 172 5.73 -9.22 -23.31
N PRO A 173 4.75 -10.13 -23.27
CA PRO A 173 4.09 -10.63 -24.48
C PRO A 173 3.39 -9.48 -25.24
N SER A 174 3.55 -9.47 -26.56
CA SER A 174 2.82 -8.54 -27.44
C SER A 174 1.57 -9.24 -27.97
N ALA A 175 0.41 -8.71 -27.62
CA ALA A 175 -0.91 -9.13 -28.09
C ALA A 175 -1.63 -7.97 -28.82
N GLU A 176 -2.84 -8.22 -29.32
CA GLU A 176 -3.78 -7.15 -29.65
C GLU A 176 -4.57 -6.72 -28.40
N MET A 177 -5.16 -5.53 -28.40
CA MET A 177 -5.88 -4.98 -27.24
C MET A 177 -7.15 -5.81 -26.97
N GLY A 178 -7.23 -6.41 -25.78
CA GLY A 178 -8.27 -7.38 -25.38
C GLY A 178 -7.96 -8.84 -25.72
N ASP A 179 -6.81 -9.14 -26.34
CA ASP A 179 -6.36 -10.51 -26.67
C ASP A 179 -5.18 -10.97 -25.78
N GLY A 180 -5.04 -10.42 -24.56
CA GLY A 180 -4.04 -10.88 -23.59
C GLY A 180 -3.91 -10.04 -22.31
N ASP A 181 -3.82 -10.73 -21.17
CA ASP A 181 -3.53 -10.21 -19.84
C ASP A 181 -2.03 -10.35 -19.48
N ASP A 182 -1.52 -9.36 -18.75
CA ASP A 182 -0.20 -9.37 -18.11
C ASP A 182 -0.18 -8.43 -16.90
N ASP A 183 0.75 -8.65 -15.96
CA ASP A 183 0.90 -7.87 -14.71
C ASP A 183 1.43 -6.43 -14.93
N GLY A 184 1.56 -5.99 -16.18
CA GLY A 184 2.06 -4.69 -16.58
C GLY A 184 3.57 -4.53 -16.45
N VAL A 185 4.07 -3.35 -16.85
CA VAL A 185 5.52 -3.02 -16.85
C VAL A 185 6.16 -3.09 -15.46
N LEU A 186 5.35 -2.93 -14.40
CA LEU A 186 5.81 -2.98 -13.01
C LEU A 186 5.51 -4.32 -12.34
N GLN A 187 4.97 -5.32 -13.07
CA GLN A 187 4.58 -6.64 -12.56
C GLN A 187 3.83 -6.57 -11.22
N VAL A 188 2.62 -6.00 -11.24
CA VAL A 188 1.67 -6.08 -10.11
C VAL A 188 0.73 -7.26 -10.38
N GLU A 189 0.95 -8.36 -9.67
CA GLU A 189 0.27 -9.66 -9.89
C GLU A 189 -1.26 -9.55 -9.99
N TYR A 190 -1.83 -9.93 -11.15
CA TYR A 190 -3.25 -10.04 -11.43
C TYR A 190 -3.56 -11.18 -12.44
N PRO A 191 -4.56 -12.06 -12.19
CA PRO A 191 -5.29 -12.24 -10.94
C PRO A 191 -4.37 -12.85 -9.87
N GLY A 192 -4.15 -12.12 -8.77
CA GLY A 192 -3.09 -12.43 -7.84
C GLY A 192 -3.08 -11.58 -6.58
N SER A 193 -2.14 -11.89 -5.70
CA SER A 193 -2.03 -11.36 -4.34
C SER A 193 -1.88 -9.84 -4.30
N ALA A 194 -1.08 -9.27 -5.21
CA ALA A 194 -0.75 -7.84 -5.18
C ALA A 194 -1.93 -6.93 -5.53
N TRP A 195 -2.74 -7.29 -6.53
CA TRP A 195 -3.94 -6.52 -6.86
C TRP A 195 -5.09 -6.76 -5.87
N SER A 196 -5.33 -8.02 -5.45
CA SER A 196 -6.38 -8.31 -4.45
C SER A 196 -6.12 -7.65 -3.09
N GLU A 197 -4.85 -7.53 -2.67
CA GLU A 197 -4.50 -6.73 -1.49
C GLU A 197 -4.92 -5.27 -1.67
N LEU A 198 -4.58 -4.63 -2.80
CA LEU A 198 -4.96 -3.24 -3.08
C LEU A 198 -6.48 -3.01 -3.07
N GLN A 199 -7.27 -4.03 -3.46
CA GLN A 199 -8.73 -4.00 -3.43
C GLN A 199 -9.32 -4.15 -2.01
N GLY A 200 -8.53 -4.52 -1.00
CA GLY A 200 -8.96 -4.60 0.40
C GLY A 200 -8.91 -5.97 1.06
N ALA A 201 -8.31 -6.98 0.42
CA ALA A 201 -8.14 -8.29 1.03
C ALA A 201 -7.40 -8.19 2.38
N ALA A 202 -7.87 -8.95 3.38
CA ALA A 202 -7.39 -8.91 4.77
C ALA A 202 -7.41 -7.49 5.40
N GLU A 203 -8.49 -6.74 5.17
CA GLU A 203 -8.74 -5.36 5.68
C GLU A 203 -7.71 -4.29 5.22
N GLY A 204 -6.83 -4.62 4.27
CA GLY A 204 -5.69 -3.80 3.86
C GLY A 204 -5.92 -2.88 2.65
N GLY A 205 -4.85 -2.64 1.90
CA GLY A 205 -4.88 -1.96 0.60
C GLY A 205 -5.45 -0.54 0.58
N PHE A 206 -6.05 -0.19 -0.55
CA PHE A 206 -6.74 1.08 -0.78
C PHE A 206 -8.08 0.84 -1.51
N PRO A 207 -9.07 0.15 -0.88
CA PRO A 207 -10.32 -0.25 -1.53
C PRO A 207 -11.07 0.89 -2.23
N ALA A 208 -11.13 2.09 -1.62
CA ALA A 208 -11.73 3.31 -2.17
C ALA A 208 -11.08 3.82 -3.48
N VAL A 209 -10.00 3.20 -3.92
CA VAL A 209 -9.38 3.36 -5.24
C VAL A 209 -9.63 2.11 -6.07
N PHE A 210 -9.16 0.94 -5.62
CA PHE A 210 -9.01 -0.23 -6.48
C PHE A 210 -10.22 -1.17 -6.56
N ALA A 211 -11.13 -1.18 -5.58
CA ALA A 211 -12.23 -2.15 -5.53
C ALA A 211 -13.20 -2.07 -6.73
N ALA A 212 -13.25 -0.90 -7.41
CA ALA A 212 -14.04 -0.69 -8.62
C ALA A 212 -13.17 -0.45 -9.88
N MET A 213 -11.86 -0.71 -9.81
CA MET A 213 -10.94 -0.60 -10.95
C MET A 213 -10.75 -1.95 -11.63
N ASP A 214 -10.74 -1.91 -12.96
CA ASP A 214 -10.39 -3.03 -13.83
C ASP A 214 -8.85 -3.08 -14.01
N PRO A 215 -8.15 -4.11 -13.49
CA PRO A 215 -6.71 -4.29 -13.67
C PRO A 215 -6.29 -4.55 -15.11
N GLU A 216 -7.08 -5.28 -15.89
CA GLU A 216 -6.76 -5.55 -17.30
C GLU A 216 -6.72 -4.23 -18.10
N ASN A 217 -7.67 -3.35 -17.86
CA ASN A 217 -7.68 -1.97 -18.39
C ASN A 217 -6.55 -1.09 -17.80
N THR A 218 -6.18 -1.29 -16.54
CA THR A 218 -5.26 -0.39 -15.81
C THR A 218 -3.78 -0.71 -15.98
N ILE A 219 -3.38 -1.97 -15.85
CA ILE A 219 -1.96 -2.37 -15.76
C ILE A 219 -1.46 -3.18 -16.96
N SER A 220 -2.27 -4.08 -17.55
CA SER A 220 -1.83 -4.95 -18.66
C SER A 220 -1.23 -4.14 -19.81
N SER A 221 -0.04 -4.55 -20.25
CA SER A 221 0.81 -3.79 -21.17
C SER A 221 0.20 -3.67 -22.57
N ASN A 222 -0.67 -4.60 -22.96
CA ASN A 222 -1.32 -4.60 -24.27
C ASN A 222 -2.56 -3.68 -24.33
N ASN A 223 -3.09 -3.29 -23.17
CA ASN A 223 -4.42 -2.69 -23.03
C ASN A 223 -4.43 -1.16 -22.84
N GLY A 224 -3.33 -0.47 -23.15
CA GLY A 224 -3.33 1.00 -23.15
C GLY A 224 -2.04 1.69 -23.63
N PRO A 225 -1.91 3.02 -23.46
CA PRO A 225 -0.82 3.81 -24.03
C PRO A 225 0.51 3.51 -23.35
N ALA A 226 1.56 3.37 -24.16
CA ALA A 226 2.95 3.20 -23.66
C ALA A 226 3.06 2.05 -22.65
N ARG A 227 2.56 0.86 -23.01
CA ARG A 227 2.52 -0.33 -22.15
C ARG A 227 1.79 -0.09 -20.81
N ASN A 228 0.70 0.68 -20.84
CA ASN A 228 -0.07 1.10 -19.67
C ASN A 228 0.75 1.72 -18.51
N ILE A 229 1.93 2.29 -18.80
CA ILE A 229 2.93 2.67 -17.79
C ILE A 229 2.38 3.63 -16.71
N LEU A 230 1.44 4.50 -17.05
CA LEU A 230 0.86 5.43 -16.06
C LEU A 230 -0.04 4.71 -15.05
N GLY A 231 -0.80 3.70 -15.47
CA GLY A 231 -1.54 2.85 -14.54
C GLY A 231 -0.58 1.99 -13.72
N SER A 232 0.24 1.18 -14.38
CA SER A 232 1.29 0.34 -13.76
C SER A 232 2.12 1.06 -12.68
N ALA A 233 2.62 2.27 -12.98
CA ALA A 233 3.47 3.01 -12.03
C ALA A 233 2.69 3.60 -10.84
N ILE A 234 1.43 3.99 -11.01
CA ILE A 234 0.58 4.49 -9.90
C ILE A 234 0.13 3.34 -9.01
N THR A 235 -0.30 2.21 -9.59
CA THR A 235 -0.62 0.98 -8.86
C THR A 235 0.58 0.51 -8.03
N SER A 236 1.77 0.42 -8.63
CA SER A 236 3.00 0.03 -7.92
C SER A 236 3.41 1.05 -6.82
N ALA A 237 3.02 2.32 -6.96
CA ALA A 237 3.21 3.33 -5.91
C ALA A 237 2.23 3.20 -4.72
N TYR A 238 0.98 2.79 -4.98
CA TYR A 238 0.03 2.42 -3.93
C TYR A 238 0.43 1.12 -3.23
N TYR A 239 0.88 0.10 -3.96
CA TYR A 239 1.32 -1.16 -3.34
C TYR A 239 2.56 -0.99 -2.47
N ASN A 240 3.53 -0.16 -2.90
CA ASN A 240 4.63 0.27 -2.03
C ASN A 240 4.14 0.97 -0.73
N ALA A 241 3.00 1.70 -0.76
CA ALA A 241 2.42 2.31 0.43
C ALA A 241 1.66 1.29 1.30
N SER A 242 0.96 0.32 0.69
CA SER A 242 0.31 -0.81 1.38
C SER A 242 1.34 -1.62 2.18
N ALA A 243 2.49 -1.92 1.56
CA ALA A 243 3.60 -2.59 2.21
C ALA A 243 4.15 -1.83 3.43
N VAL A 244 4.20 -0.49 3.38
CA VAL A 244 4.58 0.29 4.56
C VAL A 244 3.46 0.28 5.61
N ALA A 245 2.19 0.45 5.20
CA ALA A 245 1.02 0.44 6.11
C ALA A 245 0.98 -0.82 7.00
N ILE A 246 1.13 -1.98 6.36
CA ILE A 246 1.18 -3.32 6.96
C ILE A 246 2.29 -3.42 8.02
N ASN A 247 3.39 -2.68 7.85
CA ASN A 247 4.54 -2.68 8.76
C ASN A 247 4.68 -1.39 9.61
N THR A 248 3.70 -0.48 9.56
CA THR A 248 3.52 0.67 10.49
C THR A 248 2.41 0.45 11.53
N GLY A 249 1.80 -0.74 11.53
CA GLY A 249 0.61 -1.00 12.33
C GLY A 249 -0.58 -0.10 11.93
N ALA A 250 -0.83 0.06 10.63
CA ALA A 250 -1.92 0.89 10.11
C ALA A 250 -3.31 0.27 10.33
N PHE A 251 -3.37 -1.06 10.41
CA PHE A 251 -4.58 -1.84 10.70
C PHE A 251 -5.22 -1.43 12.03
N SER A 252 -6.55 -1.43 12.10
CA SER A 252 -7.34 -0.96 13.26
C SER A 252 -6.91 -1.63 14.56
N TRP A 253 -6.75 -2.96 14.57
CA TRP A 253 -6.32 -3.73 15.74
C TRP A 253 -4.87 -3.47 16.18
N GLN A 254 -4.03 -2.89 15.31
CA GLN A 254 -2.61 -2.59 15.58
C GLN A 254 -2.36 -1.15 16.07
N GLN A 255 -3.39 -0.31 16.19
CA GLN A 255 -3.28 1.09 16.64
C GLN A 255 -3.16 1.25 18.17
N ASN A 256 -3.21 0.15 18.95
CA ASN A 256 -3.00 0.18 20.40
C ASN A 256 -1.51 0.32 20.77
N GLU A 257 -1.19 0.88 21.94
CA GLU A 257 0.20 1.16 22.35
C GLU A 257 1.12 -0.06 22.27
N THR A 258 0.67 -1.23 22.74
CA THR A 258 1.54 -2.42 22.76
C THR A 258 1.82 -2.94 21.35
N ALA A 259 0.82 -2.96 20.46
CA ALA A 259 1.00 -3.31 19.05
C ALA A 259 1.85 -2.28 18.30
N GLN A 260 1.70 -0.98 18.60
CA GLN A 260 2.55 0.07 18.04
C GLN A 260 4.01 -0.05 18.50
N ASN A 261 4.28 -0.61 19.68
CA ASN A 261 5.64 -0.87 20.16
C ASN A 261 6.32 -2.11 19.52
N GLU A 262 5.57 -2.98 18.81
CA GLU A 262 6.14 -4.16 18.17
C GLU A 262 7.06 -3.79 16.99
N PRO A 263 8.27 -4.36 16.89
CA PRO A 263 9.22 -4.08 15.79
C PRO A 263 8.62 -4.28 14.39
N GLY A 264 7.78 -5.31 14.20
CA GLY A 264 7.05 -5.58 12.96
C GLY A 264 6.03 -4.51 12.55
N ASN A 265 5.72 -3.56 13.44
CA ASN A 265 4.80 -2.44 13.22
C ASN A 265 5.55 -1.08 13.26
N ARG A 266 6.90 -1.10 13.32
CA ARG A 266 7.77 0.09 13.49
C ARG A 266 8.73 0.29 12.31
N ILE A 267 8.33 -0.08 11.09
CA ILE A 267 9.15 0.13 9.88
C ILE A 267 9.51 1.60 9.66
N HIS A 268 8.66 2.54 10.09
CA HIS A 268 8.92 3.98 9.97
C HIS A 268 10.07 4.43 10.87
N GLU A 269 10.10 4.01 12.13
CA GLU A 269 11.25 4.18 13.02
C GLU A 269 12.51 3.51 12.45
N PHE A 270 12.40 2.26 11.98
CA PHE A 270 13.51 1.55 11.36
C PHE A 270 14.11 2.36 10.21
N LEU A 271 13.26 2.84 9.29
CA LEU A 271 13.67 3.57 8.11
C LEU A 271 14.20 4.97 8.41
N GLN A 272 13.74 5.63 9.48
CA GLN A 272 14.26 6.92 9.91
C GLN A 272 15.56 6.80 10.72
N GLY A 273 15.72 5.72 11.49
CA GLY A 273 16.90 5.41 12.29
C GLY A 273 18.00 4.63 11.55
N ALA A 274 17.72 4.07 10.37
CA ALA A 274 18.66 3.26 9.59
C ALA A 274 19.91 4.05 9.18
N LYS A 275 21.08 3.48 9.48
CA LYS A 275 22.38 4.08 9.12
C LYS A 275 22.85 3.74 7.71
N ASP A 276 22.40 2.62 7.15
CA ASP A 276 22.57 2.34 5.73
C ASP A 276 21.67 3.29 4.93
N PRO A 277 22.22 4.09 4.00
CA PRO A 277 21.45 5.12 3.32
C PRO A 277 20.36 4.56 2.40
N ASP A 278 20.60 3.41 1.77
CA ASP A 278 19.73 2.89 0.71
C ASP A 278 18.62 1.95 1.27
N ALA A 279 18.51 1.84 2.60
CA ALA A 279 17.59 0.96 3.33
C ALA A 279 16.11 1.08 2.91
N LEU A 280 15.58 2.29 2.64
CA LEU A 280 14.20 2.45 2.15
C LEU A 280 13.99 1.80 0.78
N SER A 281 14.95 1.95 -0.14
CA SER A 281 14.89 1.28 -1.44
C SER A 281 15.08 -0.24 -1.30
N MET A 282 15.98 -0.71 -0.42
CA MET A 282 16.17 -2.13 -0.12
C MET A 282 14.89 -2.79 0.43
N LEU A 283 14.31 -2.25 1.50
CA LEU A 283 13.15 -2.85 2.18
C LEU A 283 11.91 -2.85 1.27
N LEU A 284 11.67 -1.79 0.50
CA LEU A 284 10.56 -1.77 -0.46
C LEU A 284 10.77 -2.77 -1.60
N SER A 285 11.98 -2.90 -2.13
CA SER A 285 12.29 -3.91 -3.15
C SER A 285 12.24 -5.34 -2.63
N PHE A 286 12.53 -5.55 -1.33
CA PHE A 286 12.34 -6.83 -0.65
C PHE A 286 10.86 -7.20 -0.54
N MET A 287 10.07 -6.31 0.06
CA MET A 287 8.63 -6.49 0.27
C MET A 287 7.85 -6.59 -1.05
N TYR A 288 8.29 -5.91 -2.11
CA TYR A 288 7.67 -6.04 -3.42
C TYR A 288 7.80 -7.45 -4.02
N ASN A 289 8.99 -8.06 -3.90
CA ASN A 289 9.25 -9.38 -4.47
C ASN A 289 8.80 -10.55 -3.57
N ARG A 290 8.60 -10.31 -2.27
CA ARG A 290 8.31 -11.35 -1.26
C ARG A 290 6.93 -11.24 -0.60
N GLY A 291 6.12 -10.28 -1.02
CA GLY A 291 4.92 -9.88 -0.31
C GLY A 291 5.24 -8.96 0.88
N PRO A 292 4.28 -8.11 1.30
CA PRO A 292 4.57 -6.99 2.18
C PRO A 292 4.88 -7.39 3.62
N TYR A 293 4.39 -8.55 4.06
CA TYR A 293 4.65 -9.07 5.40
C TYR A 293 6.12 -9.53 5.60
N ALA A 294 6.88 -9.76 4.52
CA ALA A 294 8.21 -10.38 4.58
C ALA A 294 9.23 -9.63 5.48
N ALA A 295 9.06 -8.31 5.66
CA ALA A 295 9.92 -7.53 6.56
C ALA A 295 9.78 -7.96 8.04
N LYS A 296 8.59 -8.43 8.45
CA LYS A 296 8.32 -8.94 9.81
C LYS A 296 9.06 -10.24 10.12
N ASP A 297 9.41 -11.04 9.12
CA ASP A 297 10.19 -12.26 9.32
C ASP A 297 11.71 -12.03 9.37
N GLN A 298 12.19 -10.86 8.92
CA GLN A 298 13.61 -10.58 8.72
C GLN A 298 14.05 -9.30 9.48
N PRO A 299 14.25 -8.11 8.89
CA PRO A 299 14.83 -6.97 9.61
C PRO A 299 13.96 -6.45 10.77
N LEU A 300 12.66 -6.74 10.79
CA LEU A 300 11.71 -6.31 11.82
C LEU A 300 11.29 -7.43 12.79
N LYS A 301 11.98 -8.58 12.80
CA LYS A 301 11.52 -9.80 13.51
C LYS A 301 11.37 -9.68 15.02
N ASN A 302 12.25 -8.91 15.67
CA ASN A 302 12.31 -8.73 17.11
C ASN A 302 13.22 -7.54 17.42
N GLU A 303 13.17 -6.99 18.63
CA GLU A 303 13.89 -5.77 18.99
C GLU A 303 15.42 -5.92 18.83
N ALA A 304 15.99 -7.10 19.09
CA ALA A 304 17.43 -7.31 18.94
C ALA A 304 17.86 -7.32 17.45
N THR A 305 17.09 -7.97 16.58
CA THR A 305 17.30 -7.91 15.12
C THR A 305 17.07 -6.50 14.58
N PHE A 306 15.96 -5.85 14.96
CA PHE A 306 15.61 -4.49 14.57
C PHE A 306 16.72 -3.49 14.92
N GLN A 307 17.16 -3.47 16.18
CA GLN A 307 18.22 -2.58 16.64
C GLN A 307 19.57 -2.90 16.00
N HIS A 308 19.93 -4.18 15.79
CA HIS A 308 21.14 -4.55 15.07
C HIS A 308 21.11 -3.99 13.64
N CYS A 309 20.04 -4.27 12.89
CA CYS A 309 19.91 -3.94 11.48
C CYS A 309 19.81 -2.44 11.22
N MET A 310 19.07 -1.70 12.06
CA MET A 310 19.02 -0.23 12.03
C MET A 310 20.42 0.39 12.27
N ASN A 311 21.30 -0.30 13.01
CA ASN A 311 22.66 0.13 13.30
C ASN A 311 23.72 -0.29 12.25
N VAL A 312 23.39 -1.13 11.25
CA VAL A 312 24.30 -1.45 10.14
C VAL A 312 24.50 -0.20 9.28
N THR A 313 25.74 0.19 9.04
CA THR A 313 26.09 1.47 8.37
C THR A 313 26.26 1.37 6.86
N GLN A 314 26.56 0.18 6.34
CA GLN A 314 26.82 -0.11 4.92
C GLN A 314 26.57 -1.60 4.66
N ASP A 315 26.13 -1.91 3.45
CA ASP A 315 25.85 -3.27 2.97
C ASP A 315 24.82 -4.01 3.85
N LEU A 316 23.76 -3.32 4.27
CA LEU A 316 22.67 -3.87 5.10
C LEU A 316 22.06 -5.15 4.49
N GLU A 317 21.94 -5.23 3.17
CA GLU A 317 21.44 -6.39 2.44
C GLU A 317 22.39 -7.61 2.49
N ASN A 318 23.56 -7.44 3.10
CA ASN A 318 24.60 -8.43 3.32
C ASN A 318 24.78 -8.86 4.79
N ASP A 319 24.05 -8.28 5.74
CA ASP A 319 24.10 -8.74 7.12
C ASP A 319 23.21 -9.99 7.32
N TRP A 320 23.81 -11.08 7.82
CA TRP A 320 23.15 -12.38 8.03
C TRP A 320 22.05 -12.36 9.10
N THR A 321 22.04 -11.36 9.99
CA THR A 321 21.00 -11.14 11.01
C THR A 321 19.79 -10.42 10.41
N CYS A 322 20.00 -9.67 9.32
CA CYS A 322 19.02 -8.77 8.72
C CYS A 322 18.31 -9.37 7.50
N PHE A 323 19.05 -10.10 6.66
CA PHE A 323 18.50 -10.73 5.46
C PHE A 323 19.05 -12.16 5.27
N THR A 324 18.14 -13.11 5.08
CA THR A 324 18.50 -14.51 4.82
C THR A 324 19.13 -14.63 3.43
N LYS A 325 20.37 -15.13 3.36
CA LYS A 325 21.08 -15.26 2.08
C LYS A 325 20.66 -16.52 1.33
N GLN A 326 19.96 -16.35 0.22
CA GLN A 326 19.69 -17.39 -0.78
C GLN A 326 20.19 -16.91 -2.16
N ASN A 327 20.42 -17.79 -3.13
CA ASN A 327 20.77 -17.38 -4.50
C ASN A 327 19.52 -17.38 -5.38
N ASP A 328 18.62 -16.43 -5.11
CA ASP A 328 17.29 -16.35 -5.69
C ASP A 328 16.91 -14.92 -6.09
N PHE A 329 15.69 -14.74 -6.61
CA PHE A 329 15.20 -13.45 -7.11
C PHE A 329 15.20 -12.36 -6.02
N GLY A 330 14.57 -12.57 -4.87
CA GLY A 330 14.51 -11.56 -3.81
C GLY A 330 15.88 -11.12 -3.30
N SER A 331 16.83 -12.06 -3.18
CA SER A 331 18.21 -11.75 -2.78
C SER A 331 18.98 -10.93 -3.81
N ARG A 332 18.54 -10.93 -5.08
CA ARG A 332 19.03 -10.03 -6.14
C ARG A 332 18.29 -8.69 -6.12
N TYR A 333 16.97 -8.66 -5.96
CA TYR A 333 16.15 -7.44 -5.99
C TYR A 333 16.63 -6.38 -4.98
N ILE A 334 16.95 -6.81 -3.75
CA ILE A 334 17.46 -5.94 -2.67
C ILE A 334 18.84 -5.32 -2.97
N ARG A 335 19.53 -5.78 -4.02
CA ARG A 335 20.80 -5.23 -4.52
C ARG A 335 20.61 -4.47 -5.83
N GLN A 336 19.86 -5.06 -6.77
CA GLN A 336 19.70 -4.56 -8.14
C GLN A 336 18.93 -3.24 -8.21
N ILE A 337 17.83 -3.08 -7.47
CA ILE A 337 17.02 -1.86 -7.56
C ILE A 337 17.72 -0.65 -6.90
N PRO A 338 18.35 -0.76 -5.73
CA PRO A 338 19.20 0.31 -5.20
C PRO A 338 20.37 0.67 -6.14
N ASP A 339 21.12 -0.33 -6.61
CA ASP A 339 22.30 -0.12 -7.46
C ASP A 339 21.95 0.53 -8.81
N VAL A 340 20.91 0.06 -9.51
CA VAL A 340 20.50 0.67 -10.78
C VAL A 340 19.88 2.05 -10.57
N SER A 341 19.07 2.27 -9.52
CA SER A 341 18.59 3.62 -9.15
C SER A 341 19.75 4.60 -8.92
N LYS A 342 20.84 4.12 -8.31
CA LYS A 342 22.08 4.87 -8.09
C LYS A 342 22.85 5.12 -9.39
N GLN A 343 23.10 4.10 -10.22
CA GLN A 343 23.73 4.25 -11.56
C GLN A 343 22.99 5.32 -12.40
N LEU A 344 21.65 5.28 -12.43
CA LEU A 344 20.82 6.26 -13.12
C LEU A 344 21.02 7.68 -12.54
N SER A 345 21.07 7.81 -11.22
CA SER A 345 21.16 9.10 -10.52
C SER A 345 22.55 9.74 -10.61
N GLU A 346 23.61 8.94 -10.57
CA GLU A 346 25.01 9.38 -10.68
C GLU A 346 25.41 9.78 -12.10
N SER A 347 24.66 9.37 -13.13
CA SER A 347 24.90 9.72 -14.54
C SER A 347 24.97 11.24 -14.81
N GLY A 348 24.33 12.06 -13.97
CA GLY A 348 24.25 13.53 -14.10
C GLY A 348 23.49 14.03 -15.34
N LYS A 349 22.89 13.13 -16.13
CA LYS A 349 22.14 13.45 -17.35
C LYS A 349 20.64 13.38 -17.06
N ILE A 350 19.98 14.53 -17.00
CA ILE A 350 18.57 14.63 -16.59
C ILE A 350 17.65 14.80 -17.80
N TYR A 351 16.66 13.92 -17.92
CA TYR A 351 15.59 13.99 -18.90
C TYR A 351 14.84 15.31 -18.81
N ASN A 352 14.70 16.00 -19.94
CA ASN A 352 13.86 17.18 -20.03
C ASN A 352 13.15 17.28 -21.39
N ALA A 353 11.89 17.68 -21.36
CA ALA A 353 11.06 17.94 -22.53
C ALA A 353 10.08 19.10 -22.24
N SER A 354 9.58 19.72 -23.31
CA SER A 354 8.47 20.67 -23.21
C SER A 354 7.12 19.94 -23.15
N LEU A 355 6.34 20.24 -22.11
CA LEU A 355 4.96 19.80 -21.95
C LEU A 355 4.02 20.96 -22.29
N THR A 356 3.00 20.70 -23.10
CA THR A 356 1.94 21.63 -23.48
C THR A 356 0.67 21.31 -22.70
N TRP A 357 -0.32 22.22 -22.72
CA TRP A 357 -1.65 21.94 -22.15
C TRP A 357 -2.34 20.72 -22.80
N ASN A 358 -1.95 20.31 -24.01
CA ASN A 358 -2.46 19.08 -24.63
C ASN A 358 -1.82 17.82 -24.04
N ASP A 359 -0.54 17.86 -23.68
CA ASP A 359 0.14 16.75 -23.00
C ASP A 359 -0.47 16.56 -21.58
N LEU A 360 -0.62 17.66 -20.83
CA LEU A 360 -1.19 17.63 -19.47
C LEU A 360 -2.65 17.18 -19.45
N ARG A 361 -3.48 17.62 -20.41
CA ARG A 361 -4.86 17.09 -20.55
C ARG A 361 -4.92 15.64 -20.98
N GLY A 362 -3.93 15.14 -21.72
CA GLY A 362 -3.81 13.71 -22.03
C GLY A 362 -3.55 12.89 -20.76
N TYR A 363 -2.56 13.32 -19.98
CA TYR A 363 -2.23 12.75 -18.67
C TYR A 363 -3.42 12.75 -17.68
N ILE A 364 -4.11 13.89 -17.51
CA ILE A 364 -5.30 13.97 -16.62
C ILE A 364 -6.46 13.11 -17.15
N GLN A 365 -6.64 12.99 -18.47
CA GLN A 365 -7.65 12.09 -19.03
C GLN A 365 -7.35 10.62 -18.72
N LEU A 366 -6.08 10.19 -18.73
CA LEU A 366 -5.72 8.83 -18.32
C LEU A 366 -5.97 8.60 -16.83
N LEU A 367 -5.58 9.54 -15.95
CA LEU A 367 -5.89 9.47 -14.51
C LEU A 367 -7.40 9.29 -14.25
N LYS A 368 -8.26 9.91 -15.07
CA LYS A 368 -9.70 9.67 -15.06
C LYS A 368 -10.04 8.27 -15.57
N ASN A 369 -9.60 7.93 -16.78
CA ASN A 369 -10.09 6.75 -17.51
C ASN A 369 -9.63 5.42 -16.88
N TYR A 370 -8.55 5.41 -16.10
CA TYR A 370 -8.15 4.28 -15.25
C TYR A 370 -9.02 4.13 -13.98
N GLY A 371 -9.67 5.20 -13.51
CA GLY A 371 -10.50 5.17 -12.29
C GLY A 371 -9.87 5.76 -11.03
N PHE A 372 -8.58 6.09 -11.01
CA PHE A 372 -7.86 6.61 -9.83
C PHE A 372 -8.49 7.84 -9.15
N TYR A 373 -9.32 8.62 -9.87
CA TYR A 373 -9.99 9.81 -9.37
C TYR A 373 -11.39 9.93 -9.98
N SER A 374 -12.38 10.34 -9.18
CA SER A 374 -13.76 10.54 -9.65
C SER A 374 -13.91 11.68 -10.67
N ASN A 375 -15.04 11.71 -11.37
CA ASN A 375 -15.37 12.79 -12.32
C ASN A 375 -15.37 14.20 -11.68
N GLN A 376 -15.61 14.32 -10.37
CA GLN A 376 -15.59 15.60 -9.65
C GLN A 376 -14.16 16.00 -9.25
N GLU A 377 -13.38 15.04 -8.75
CA GLU A 377 -11.96 15.21 -8.40
C GLU A 377 -11.15 15.61 -9.64
N ILE A 378 -11.36 14.94 -10.77
CA ILE A 378 -10.74 15.28 -12.07
C ILE A 378 -11.08 16.70 -12.53
N GLN A 379 -12.27 17.25 -12.24
CA GLN A 379 -12.59 18.64 -12.54
C GLN A 379 -11.86 19.63 -11.63
N THR A 380 -11.55 19.26 -10.39
CA THR A 380 -10.75 20.08 -9.47
C THR A 380 -9.27 20.03 -9.83
N ILE A 381 -8.71 18.83 -10.03
CA ILE A 381 -7.35 18.60 -10.56
C ILE A 381 -7.14 19.36 -11.87
N THR A 382 -8.08 19.27 -12.82
CA THR A 382 -7.99 19.99 -14.11
C THR A 382 -7.88 21.51 -13.91
N ARG A 383 -8.57 22.09 -12.93
CA ARG A 383 -8.48 23.53 -12.63
C ARG A 383 -7.16 23.88 -11.94
N ALA A 384 -6.75 23.12 -10.94
CA ALA A 384 -5.49 23.35 -10.21
C ALA A 384 -4.26 23.23 -11.14
N VAL A 385 -4.17 22.14 -11.91
CA VAL A 385 -3.09 21.92 -12.89
C VAL A 385 -3.12 22.95 -14.02
N ARG A 386 -4.30 23.44 -14.41
CA ARG A 386 -4.40 24.54 -15.39
C ARG A 386 -3.80 25.84 -14.84
N ASN A 387 -4.08 26.20 -13.60
CA ASN A 387 -3.51 27.39 -12.97
C ASN A 387 -1.97 27.31 -12.92
N VAL A 388 -1.41 26.15 -12.54
CA VAL A 388 0.05 25.93 -12.58
C VAL A 388 0.59 26.06 -14.00
N PHE A 389 -0.07 25.48 -15.00
CA PHE A 389 0.35 25.62 -16.40
C PHE A 389 0.32 27.08 -16.85
N GLU A 390 -0.77 27.81 -16.61
CA GLU A 390 -0.93 29.20 -17.07
C GLU A 390 0.05 30.17 -16.39
N ASN A 391 0.44 29.89 -15.13
CA ASN A 391 1.46 30.66 -14.40
C ASN A 391 2.91 30.36 -14.82
N GLU A 392 3.24 29.11 -15.17
CA GLU A 392 4.64 28.67 -15.42
C GLU A 392 5.00 28.54 -16.92
N GLN A 393 4.03 28.68 -17.84
CA GLN A 393 4.24 28.46 -19.28
C GLN A 393 4.92 29.62 -20.00
N VAL A 394 5.84 29.26 -20.90
CA VAL A 394 6.46 30.14 -21.90
C VAL A 394 6.22 29.50 -23.27
N ASP A 395 5.76 30.29 -24.25
CA ASP A 395 5.39 29.83 -25.60
C ASP A 395 4.45 28.59 -25.62
N ASN A 396 3.43 28.61 -24.75
CA ASN A 396 2.45 27.54 -24.53
C ASN A 396 3.08 26.21 -24.08
N LYS A 397 4.20 26.27 -23.34
CA LYS A 397 4.96 25.12 -22.86
C LYS A 397 5.53 25.36 -21.46
N ILE A 398 5.41 24.36 -20.58
CA ILE A 398 6.27 24.22 -19.39
C ILE A 398 7.43 23.25 -19.70
N LYS A 399 8.44 23.17 -18.83
CA LYS A 399 9.53 22.17 -18.89
C LYS A 399 9.33 21.10 -17.83
N TYR A 400 9.37 19.82 -18.20
CA TYR A 400 9.21 18.68 -17.28
C TYR A 400 10.09 18.82 -16.03
N ALA A 401 11.40 18.89 -16.19
CA ALA A 401 12.36 18.78 -15.09
C ALA A 401 12.37 19.96 -14.09
N LYS A 402 11.67 21.07 -14.38
CA LYS A 402 11.56 22.25 -13.50
C LYS A 402 10.14 22.50 -12.98
N HIS A 403 9.10 22.08 -13.69
CA HIS A 403 7.72 22.53 -13.42
C HIS A 403 6.72 21.38 -13.25
N PHE A 404 7.03 20.16 -13.70
CA PHE A 404 6.07 19.06 -13.53
C PHE A 404 5.95 18.60 -12.07
N GLY A 405 6.94 18.87 -11.20
CA GLY A 405 6.78 18.73 -9.75
C GLY A 405 5.65 19.60 -9.17
N LYS A 406 5.48 20.84 -9.64
CA LYS A 406 4.34 21.71 -9.28
C LYS A 406 3.01 21.24 -9.89
N VAL A 407 3.06 20.57 -11.04
CA VAL A 407 1.86 19.92 -11.60
C VAL A 407 1.44 18.75 -10.72
N LEU A 408 2.38 17.99 -10.15
CA LEU A 408 2.08 16.90 -9.22
C LEU A 408 1.57 17.41 -7.87
N GLU A 409 2.14 18.49 -7.32
CA GLU A 409 1.56 19.22 -6.18
C GLU A 409 0.08 19.55 -6.43
N ALA A 410 -0.23 20.21 -7.56
CA ALA A 410 -1.58 20.58 -7.93
C ALA A 410 -2.51 19.40 -8.32
N VAL A 411 -1.99 18.18 -8.47
CA VAL A 411 -2.82 16.96 -8.49
C VAL A 411 -3.12 16.54 -7.05
N LEU A 412 -2.05 16.31 -6.26
CA LEU A 412 -2.07 15.59 -4.99
C LEU A 412 -2.60 16.40 -3.80
N THR A 413 -2.58 17.74 -3.84
CA THR A 413 -3.16 18.60 -2.79
C THR A 413 -4.51 19.21 -3.16
N SER A 414 -5.07 18.86 -4.32
CA SER A 414 -6.33 19.44 -4.83
C SER A 414 -7.58 18.61 -4.50
N VAL A 415 -7.35 17.41 -3.95
CA VAL A 415 -8.34 16.39 -3.60
C VAL A 415 -7.85 15.64 -2.35
N PRO A 416 -8.72 14.92 -1.62
CA PRO A 416 -8.31 14.13 -0.46
C PRO A 416 -7.28 13.05 -0.77
N VAL A 417 -6.39 12.77 0.19
CA VAL A 417 -5.49 11.62 0.15
C VAL A 417 -6.28 10.38 0.55
N ARG A 418 -6.29 9.36 -0.32
CA ARG A 418 -6.94 8.06 -0.08
C ARG A 418 -6.16 7.27 0.97
N THR A 419 -6.82 6.81 2.02
CA THR A 419 -6.17 6.17 3.18
C THR A 419 -6.20 4.63 3.12
N PHE A 420 -5.31 3.98 3.87
CA PHE A 420 -5.14 2.54 3.91
C PHE A 420 -6.35 1.84 4.52
N GLY A 421 -6.94 0.87 3.82
CA GLY A 421 -8.23 0.28 4.18
C GLY A 421 -9.37 1.31 4.21
N GLU A 422 -9.27 2.43 3.48
CA GLU A 422 -10.42 3.28 3.19
C GLU A 422 -11.37 2.47 2.32
N GLN A 423 -12.53 2.10 2.86
CA GLN A 423 -13.61 1.57 2.04
C GLN A 423 -14.20 2.70 1.21
N GLY A 424 -14.55 2.40 -0.04
CA GLY A 424 -15.29 3.35 -0.88
C GLY A 424 -16.68 3.63 -0.32
N ALA A 425 -17.49 4.40 -1.06
CA ALA A 425 -18.92 4.42 -0.79
C ALA A 425 -19.50 3.04 -1.13
N ILE A 426 -19.54 2.13 -0.13
CA ILE A 426 -20.13 0.80 -0.26
C ILE A 426 -21.60 0.98 -0.63
N ASP A 427 -21.96 0.52 -1.82
CA ASP A 427 -23.34 0.44 -2.24
C ASP A 427 -24.00 -0.71 -1.48
N ALA A 428 -24.54 -0.43 -0.29
CA ALA A 428 -25.12 -1.42 0.62
C ALA A 428 -26.19 -2.31 -0.05
N THR A 429 -26.77 -1.89 -1.18
CA THR A 429 -27.67 -2.73 -1.98
C THR A 429 -27.00 -3.94 -2.65
N LYS A 430 -25.67 -4.06 -2.57
CA LYS A 430 -24.85 -5.10 -3.22
C LYS A 430 -23.97 -5.92 -2.27
N PHE A 431 -24.05 -5.70 -0.96
CA PHE A 431 -23.20 -6.38 0.02
C PHE A 431 -24.01 -6.85 1.23
N ILE A 432 -23.70 -8.04 1.72
CA ILE A 432 -24.18 -8.58 3.00
C ILE A 432 -23.07 -8.40 4.05
N PRO A 433 -23.37 -7.81 5.22
CA PRO A 433 -22.46 -7.83 6.35
C PRO A 433 -22.34 -9.25 6.91
N VAL A 434 -21.11 -9.72 7.10
CA VAL A 434 -20.78 -10.95 7.80
C VAL A 434 -20.15 -10.56 9.13
N TYR A 435 -20.87 -10.78 10.22
CA TYR A 435 -20.40 -10.54 11.57
C TYR A 435 -19.75 -11.81 12.13
N VAL A 436 -18.49 -11.69 12.53
CA VAL A 436 -17.77 -12.74 13.25
C VAL A 436 -18.09 -12.55 14.72
N ASP A 437 -18.85 -13.46 15.34
CA ASP A 437 -19.29 -13.22 16.71
C ASP A 437 -18.11 -13.17 17.68
N LYS A 438 -18.28 -12.37 18.72
CA LYS A 438 -17.31 -12.23 19.80
C LYS A 438 -16.99 -13.58 20.49
N SER A 439 -17.88 -14.59 20.43
CA SER A 439 -17.57 -15.94 20.91
C SER A 439 -16.44 -16.67 20.15
N VAL A 440 -16.08 -16.20 18.95
CA VAL A 440 -14.95 -16.72 18.16
C VAL A 440 -13.63 -16.40 18.86
N LEU A 441 -12.81 -17.42 19.09
CA LEU A 441 -11.46 -17.24 19.63
C LEU A 441 -10.54 -16.56 18.61
N SER A 442 -9.59 -15.75 19.11
CA SER A 442 -8.56 -15.13 18.27
C SER A 442 -7.81 -16.18 17.46
N ASP A 443 -7.51 -15.86 16.19
CA ASP A 443 -6.65 -16.66 15.30
C ASP A 443 -7.12 -18.11 15.11
N SER A 444 -8.40 -18.38 15.34
CA SER A 444 -8.98 -19.73 15.27
C SER A 444 -9.98 -19.93 14.14
N MET A 445 -10.46 -18.87 13.49
CA MET A 445 -11.39 -18.91 12.35
C MET A 445 -10.72 -18.45 11.06
N ASN A 446 -10.34 -19.35 10.16
CA ASN A 446 -9.75 -18.97 8.86
C ASN A 446 -10.87 -18.80 7.82
N MET A 447 -10.86 -17.67 7.12
CA MET A 447 -11.85 -17.30 6.11
C MET A 447 -11.17 -16.94 4.78
N VAL A 448 -11.60 -17.60 3.71
CA VAL A 448 -11.14 -17.41 2.33
C VAL A 448 -12.37 -17.30 1.43
N VAL A 449 -12.57 -16.14 0.81
CA VAL A 449 -13.75 -15.81 0.00
C VAL A 449 -13.29 -15.21 -1.33
N ARG A 450 -14.06 -15.47 -2.40
CA ARG A 450 -13.83 -14.87 -3.73
C ARG A 450 -15.13 -14.39 -4.39
N SER A 451 -15.07 -13.40 -5.26
CA SER A 451 -16.17 -12.99 -6.15
C SER A 451 -16.38 -13.99 -7.30
N ALA A 452 -17.44 -13.82 -8.10
CA ALA A 452 -17.77 -14.71 -9.21
C ALA A 452 -16.76 -14.67 -10.37
N ASP A 453 -15.95 -13.63 -10.48
CA ASP A 453 -14.81 -13.52 -11.39
C ASP A 453 -13.57 -14.31 -10.93
N GLY A 454 -13.55 -14.77 -9.68
CA GLY A 454 -12.44 -15.51 -9.05
C GLY A 454 -11.50 -14.67 -8.19
N THR A 455 -11.67 -13.34 -8.15
CA THR A 455 -10.84 -12.44 -7.32
C THR A 455 -10.97 -12.77 -5.84
N ILE A 456 -9.86 -12.87 -5.12
CA ILE A 456 -9.85 -13.17 -3.68
C ILE A 456 -10.23 -11.91 -2.89
N LEU A 457 -11.34 -11.99 -2.15
CA LEU A 457 -11.92 -10.90 -1.36
C LEU A 457 -11.49 -10.96 0.12
N VAL A 458 -11.34 -12.17 0.66
CA VAL A 458 -10.87 -12.45 2.01
C VAL A 458 -9.89 -13.62 1.92
N ASN A 459 -8.80 -13.58 2.70
CA ASN A 459 -7.85 -14.67 2.81
C ASN A 459 -7.03 -14.52 4.10
N GLY A 460 -7.50 -15.12 5.20
CA GLY A 460 -6.80 -15.11 6.49
C GLY A 460 -7.72 -15.37 7.68
N TRP A 461 -7.18 -15.21 8.89
CA TRP A 461 -7.95 -15.32 10.12
C TRP A 461 -8.96 -14.17 10.25
N ALA A 462 -10.19 -14.51 10.61
CA ALA A 462 -11.31 -13.59 10.75
C ALA A 462 -11.32 -12.95 12.15
N THR A 463 -11.34 -11.62 12.20
CA THR A 463 -11.31 -10.82 13.43
C THR A 463 -12.60 -11.02 14.25
N PRO A 464 -12.55 -11.54 15.50
CA PRO A 464 -13.74 -11.65 16.35
C PRO A 464 -14.34 -10.28 16.71
N ASN A 465 -15.67 -10.20 16.86
CA ASN A 465 -16.40 -8.96 17.14
C ASN A 465 -16.15 -7.88 16.06
N ALA A 466 -16.21 -8.28 14.78
CA ALA A 466 -16.04 -7.40 13.62
C ALA A 466 -16.90 -7.83 12.42
N HIS A 467 -17.09 -6.91 11.47
CA HIS A 467 -17.81 -7.17 10.21
C HIS A 467 -16.88 -7.23 9.01
N THR A 468 -17.10 -8.23 8.15
CA THR A 468 -16.60 -8.27 6.77
C THR A 468 -17.76 -8.02 5.81
N MET A 469 -17.63 -7.10 4.85
CA MET A 469 -18.67 -6.86 3.84
C MET A 469 -18.42 -7.73 2.61
N LEU A 470 -19.29 -8.72 2.35
CA LEU A 470 -19.19 -9.61 1.19
C LEU A 470 -20.21 -9.20 0.10
N PRO A 471 -19.81 -9.12 -1.18
CA PRO A 471 -20.74 -8.82 -2.27
C PRO A 471 -21.70 -9.98 -2.53
N LEU A 472 -22.88 -9.71 -3.11
CA LEU A 472 -23.93 -10.70 -3.37
C LEU A 472 -23.49 -11.86 -4.31
N ASP A 473 -22.41 -11.71 -5.07
CA ASP A 473 -21.84 -12.74 -5.95
C ASP A 473 -20.67 -13.52 -5.31
N ALA A 474 -20.38 -13.29 -4.02
CA ALA A 474 -19.32 -13.97 -3.30
C ALA A 474 -19.55 -15.48 -3.17
N SER A 475 -18.45 -16.24 -3.19
CA SER A 475 -18.41 -17.67 -2.89
C SER A 475 -17.35 -17.97 -1.83
N MET A 476 -17.75 -18.69 -0.79
CA MET A 476 -16.84 -19.18 0.24
C MET A 476 -15.93 -20.28 -0.35
N VAL A 477 -14.62 -20.11 -0.20
CA VAL A 477 -13.60 -21.08 -0.63
C VAL A 477 -13.13 -21.92 0.55
N THR A 478 -13.00 -21.31 1.72
CA THR A 478 -12.71 -21.98 2.99
C THR A 478 -13.21 -21.11 4.15
N LEU A 479 -14.13 -21.62 4.96
CA LEU A 479 -14.36 -21.16 6.31
C LEU A 479 -14.05 -22.34 7.24
N SER A 480 -13.15 -22.16 8.20
CA SER A 480 -12.85 -23.21 9.17
C SER A 480 -12.60 -22.65 10.57
N TYR A 481 -13.14 -23.30 11.60
CA TYR A 481 -13.00 -22.93 13.01
C TYR A 481 -12.27 -24.03 13.77
N GLN A 482 -11.11 -23.73 14.35
CA GLN A 482 -10.24 -24.70 15.04
C GLN A 482 -9.92 -25.98 14.21
N GLY A 483 -9.96 -25.86 12.88
CA GLY A 483 -9.76 -26.98 11.94
C GLY A 483 -11.03 -27.76 11.59
N GLN A 484 -12.19 -27.45 12.18
CA GLN A 484 -13.50 -27.88 11.70
C GLN A 484 -13.87 -27.13 10.42
N GLU A 485 -14.46 -27.82 9.45
CA GLU A 485 -14.90 -27.25 8.17
C GLU A 485 -16.30 -26.62 8.31
N CYS A 486 -16.47 -25.38 7.87
CA CYS A 486 -17.69 -24.59 7.98
C CYS A 486 -18.17 -24.01 6.63
N SER A 487 -17.45 -24.22 5.51
CA SER A 487 -17.71 -23.57 4.22
C SER A 487 -19.07 -23.92 3.63
N ALA A 488 -19.49 -25.18 3.77
CA ALA A 488 -20.74 -25.67 3.21
C ALA A 488 -21.97 -25.08 3.94
N GLU A 489 -21.89 -24.93 5.25
CA GLU A 489 -22.91 -24.29 6.07
C GLU A 489 -22.99 -22.79 5.74
N PHE A 490 -21.84 -22.10 5.73
CA PHE A 490 -21.76 -20.70 5.32
C PHE A 490 -22.33 -20.47 3.92
N GLY A 491 -21.92 -21.27 2.93
CA GLY A 491 -22.38 -21.13 1.54
C GLY A 491 -23.89 -21.36 1.39
N SER A 492 -24.49 -22.21 2.22
CA SER A 492 -25.94 -22.41 2.25
C SER A 492 -26.68 -21.18 2.81
N VAL A 493 -26.23 -20.66 3.95
CA VAL A 493 -26.84 -19.49 4.60
C VAL A 493 -26.63 -18.22 3.75
N PHE A 494 -25.44 -18.05 3.19
CA PHE A 494 -25.14 -16.92 2.29
C PHE A 494 -26.04 -16.93 1.06
N ALA A 495 -26.27 -18.08 0.42
CA ALA A 495 -27.19 -18.19 -0.70
C ALA A 495 -28.65 -17.87 -0.30
N GLU A 496 -29.12 -18.36 0.86
CA GLU A 496 -30.47 -18.08 1.35
C GLU A 496 -30.67 -16.60 1.73
N THR A 497 -29.69 -15.96 2.37
CA THR A 497 -29.71 -14.52 2.64
C THR A 497 -29.63 -13.70 1.35
N VAL A 498 -28.85 -14.12 0.33
CA VAL A 498 -28.82 -13.46 -0.99
C VAL A 498 -30.19 -13.53 -1.69
N ASP A 499 -30.83 -14.70 -1.73
CA ASP A 499 -32.15 -14.89 -2.36
C ASP A 499 -33.27 -14.09 -1.67
N ASN A 500 -33.13 -13.82 -0.37
CA ASN A 500 -34.06 -13.01 0.42
C ASN A 500 -33.63 -11.53 0.56
N PHE A 501 -32.46 -11.14 0.07
CA PHE A 501 -31.87 -9.82 0.31
C PHE A 501 -32.74 -8.70 -0.29
N THR A 502 -33.12 -7.73 0.54
CA THR A 502 -33.91 -6.56 0.10
C THR A 502 -33.00 -5.33 -0.04
N PRO A 503 -32.75 -4.84 -1.27
CA PRO A 503 -31.93 -3.65 -1.53
C PRO A 503 -32.31 -2.44 -0.68
N SER A 504 -31.41 -2.05 0.20
CA SER A 504 -31.55 -0.93 1.15
C SER A 504 -30.22 -0.19 1.29
N ASN A 505 -30.29 1.10 1.66
CA ASN A 505 -29.10 1.95 1.80
C ASN A 505 -28.34 1.75 3.13
N GLU A 506 -28.98 1.07 4.08
CA GLU A 506 -28.49 0.74 5.42
C GLU A 506 -28.79 -0.76 5.61
N PRO A 507 -27.82 -1.60 6.02
CA PRO A 507 -28.07 -3.03 6.19
C PRO A 507 -29.07 -3.28 7.32
N THR A 508 -30.14 -4.02 7.04
CA THR A 508 -31.11 -4.45 8.06
C THR A 508 -30.79 -5.84 8.62
N ILE A 509 -30.01 -6.63 7.90
CA ILE A 509 -29.65 -8.02 8.23
C ILE A 509 -28.14 -8.22 8.07
N GLN A 510 -27.60 -9.16 8.84
CA GLN A 510 -26.22 -9.64 8.76
C GLN A 510 -26.19 -11.17 8.95
N ILE A 511 -25.20 -11.83 8.35
CA ILE A 511 -24.89 -13.22 8.64
C ILE A 511 -23.95 -13.25 9.84
N THR A 512 -24.40 -13.83 10.94
CA THR A 512 -23.58 -14.04 12.14
C THR A 512 -22.93 -15.41 12.09
N VAL A 513 -21.62 -15.46 12.34
CA VAL A 513 -20.83 -16.70 12.49
C VAL A 513 -20.48 -16.86 13.97
N ALA A 514 -21.21 -17.72 14.70
CA ALA A 514 -21.03 -17.93 16.14
C ALA A 514 -20.86 -19.43 16.45
N PRO A 515 -19.62 -19.95 16.44
CA PRO A 515 -19.36 -21.38 16.57
C PRO A 515 -19.69 -21.89 17.99
N THR A 516 -19.98 -23.19 18.05
CA THR A 516 -20.27 -23.93 19.28
C THR A 516 -19.19 -24.97 19.56
N GLU A 517 -19.29 -25.72 20.67
CA GLU A 517 -18.34 -26.79 20.99
C GLU A 517 -18.37 -28.00 20.02
N SER A 518 -19.32 -28.05 19.08
CA SER A 518 -19.46 -29.14 18.10
C SER A 518 -19.74 -28.73 16.65
N ASP A 519 -20.33 -27.54 16.42
CA ASP A 519 -20.86 -27.14 15.12
C ASP A 519 -20.63 -25.65 14.81
N CYS A 520 -20.41 -25.32 13.54
CA CYS A 520 -20.12 -23.98 13.04
C CYS A 520 -21.38 -23.12 12.86
N ASN A 521 -22.23 -22.99 13.88
CA ASN A 521 -23.54 -22.35 13.80
C ASN A 521 -23.50 -20.94 13.13
N ILE A 522 -23.96 -20.89 11.89
CA ILE A 522 -24.03 -19.70 11.02
C ILE A 522 -25.50 -19.40 10.73
N TYR A 523 -25.92 -18.15 10.89
CA TYR A 523 -27.35 -17.78 10.80
C TYR A 523 -27.55 -16.29 10.50
N GLU A 524 -28.70 -15.97 9.90
CA GLU A 524 -29.11 -14.58 9.69
C GLU A 524 -29.57 -13.94 11.01
N THR A 525 -29.28 -12.64 11.15
CA THR A 525 -29.56 -11.82 12.33
C THR A 525 -29.91 -10.40 11.90
N GLU A 526 -30.65 -9.65 12.73
CA GLU A 526 -30.75 -8.19 12.55
C GLU A 526 -29.35 -7.56 12.62
N PHE A 527 -29.08 -6.59 11.74
CA PHE A 527 -27.78 -5.90 11.73
C PHE A 527 -27.53 -5.20 13.07
N SER A 528 -26.36 -5.42 13.65
CA SER A 528 -25.94 -4.82 14.92
C SER A 528 -24.46 -4.48 14.90
N GLU A 529 -24.13 -3.24 15.27
CA GLU A 529 -22.75 -2.76 15.41
C GLU A 529 -21.99 -3.53 16.51
N PRO A 530 -20.68 -3.81 16.37
CA PRO A 530 -19.95 -4.60 17.34
C PRO A 530 -19.84 -3.90 18.71
N GLU A 531 -19.75 -4.69 19.78
CA GLU A 531 -19.60 -4.14 21.13
C GLU A 531 -18.20 -3.54 21.33
N ALA A 532 -18.12 -2.28 21.74
CA ALA A 532 -16.85 -1.64 22.07
C ALA A 532 -16.24 -2.27 23.34
N ALA A 533 -15.01 -2.79 23.23
CA ALA A 533 -14.30 -3.40 24.35
C ALA A 533 -14.00 -2.38 25.47
N LEU A 534 -14.11 -2.82 26.74
CA LEU A 534 -13.79 -2.01 27.90
C LEU A 534 -12.29 -2.05 28.22
N GLU A 535 -11.64 -0.90 28.15
CA GLU A 535 -10.20 -0.74 28.41
C GLU A 535 -9.80 -1.26 29.80
N GLY A 536 -8.73 -2.07 29.86
CA GLY A 536 -8.17 -2.65 31.09
C GLY A 536 -8.94 -3.85 31.69
N VAL A 537 -10.10 -4.22 31.14
CA VAL A 537 -10.90 -5.37 31.61
C VAL A 537 -10.62 -6.59 30.74
N TRP A 538 -10.56 -7.78 31.36
CA TRP A 538 -10.46 -9.05 30.67
C TRP A 538 -11.77 -9.44 30.00
N ASN A 539 -11.68 -9.86 28.75
CA ASN A 539 -12.78 -10.31 27.94
C ASN A 539 -12.29 -11.46 27.04
N ASN A 540 -12.73 -12.69 27.28
CA ASN A 540 -12.38 -13.88 26.46
C ASN A 540 -12.68 -13.69 24.95
N PHE A 541 -13.50 -12.68 24.63
CA PHE A 541 -14.06 -12.35 23.34
C PHE A 541 -13.38 -11.13 22.68
N THR A 542 -12.19 -10.75 23.16
CA THR A 542 -11.34 -9.71 22.59
C THR A 542 -9.97 -10.31 22.27
N ALA A 543 -9.50 -10.10 21.04
CA ALA A 543 -8.15 -10.49 20.67
C ALA A 543 -7.13 -9.65 21.46
N TYR A 544 -6.25 -10.31 22.21
CA TYR A 544 -5.14 -9.68 22.94
C TYR A 544 -3.79 -10.13 22.32
N PRO A 545 -3.48 -9.74 21.08
CA PRO A 545 -2.33 -10.28 20.34
C PRO A 545 -0.98 -9.96 21.00
N ASN A 546 -0.91 -8.92 21.83
CA ASN A 546 0.35 -8.49 22.44
C ASN A 546 0.60 -9.20 23.77
N ALA A 547 1.79 -9.80 23.92
CA ALA A 547 2.32 -10.21 25.23
C ALA A 547 2.63 -8.98 26.11
N GLY A 548 2.44 -9.11 27.42
CA GLY A 548 2.64 -8.04 28.41
C GLY A 548 1.39 -7.25 28.78
N THR A 549 0.32 -7.37 27.99
CA THR A 549 -1.01 -6.76 28.22
C THR A 549 -1.55 -7.19 29.58
N VAL A 550 -1.89 -6.24 30.46
CA VAL A 550 -2.50 -6.51 31.77
C VAL A 550 -3.99 -6.27 31.72
N VAL A 551 -4.75 -7.20 32.29
CA VAL A 551 -6.21 -7.24 32.27
C VAL A 551 -6.74 -7.68 33.64
N VAL A 552 -7.79 -7.03 34.13
CA VAL A 552 -8.50 -7.47 35.35
C VAL A 552 -9.64 -8.41 34.95
N ASP A 553 -9.63 -9.63 35.46
CA ASP A 553 -10.75 -10.58 35.30
C ASP A 553 -11.93 -10.13 36.18
N PRO A 554 -13.09 -9.75 35.59
CA PRO A 554 -14.24 -9.24 36.36
C PRO A 554 -14.96 -10.30 37.21
N PHE A 555 -14.66 -11.60 37.02
CA PHE A 555 -15.29 -12.71 37.76
C PHE A 555 -14.51 -13.13 39.01
N ASN A 556 -13.19 -12.96 39.02
CA ASN A 556 -12.33 -13.32 40.15
C ASN A 556 -11.53 -12.12 40.72
N ASN A 557 -11.55 -10.98 40.04
CA ASN A 557 -10.88 -9.72 40.38
C ASN A 557 -9.34 -9.82 40.49
N LEU A 558 -8.74 -10.77 39.76
CA LEU A 558 -7.30 -10.95 39.65
C LEU A 558 -6.74 -10.25 38.41
N GLU A 559 -5.47 -9.88 38.46
CA GLU A 559 -4.74 -9.31 37.32
C GLU A 559 -4.01 -10.41 36.55
N TYR A 560 -4.30 -10.55 35.26
CA TYR A 560 -3.58 -11.46 34.37
C TYR A 560 -2.71 -10.68 33.39
N ARG A 561 -1.60 -11.30 32.95
CA ARG A 561 -0.70 -10.76 31.93
C ARG A 561 -0.46 -11.79 30.83
N SER A 562 -0.60 -11.38 29.57
CA SER A 562 -0.29 -12.24 28.41
C SER A 562 1.21 -12.54 28.31
N LYS A 563 1.55 -13.76 27.88
CA LYS A 563 2.91 -14.21 27.58
C LYS A 563 2.95 -15.18 26.42
N TRP A 564 3.88 -14.97 25.50
CA TRP A 564 4.30 -15.98 24.53
C TRP A 564 4.97 -17.16 25.24
N TRP A 565 4.53 -18.38 24.95
CA TRP A 565 5.18 -19.62 25.41
C TRP A 565 6.05 -20.22 24.30
N ILE A 566 7.31 -20.54 24.62
CA ILE A 566 8.22 -21.24 23.71
C ILE A 566 8.95 -22.34 24.50
N ASN A 567 8.78 -23.60 24.09
CA ASN A 567 9.67 -24.68 24.49
C ASN A 567 10.86 -24.76 23.51
N ALA A 568 12.08 -24.91 24.04
CA ALA A 568 13.28 -24.90 23.21
C ALA A 568 13.52 -26.25 22.53
N GLY A 569 13.36 -26.32 21.21
CA GLY A 569 13.86 -27.44 20.39
C GLY A 569 12.97 -27.90 19.23
N GLU A 570 11.71 -27.48 19.20
CA GLU A 570 10.77 -27.85 18.13
C GLU A 570 10.50 -26.68 17.18
N ALA A 571 10.05 -26.96 15.95
CA ALA A 571 9.51 -25.93 15.08
C ALA A 571 8.23 -25.36 15.70
N ALA A 572 8.01 -24.06 15.60
CA ALA A 572 6.90 -23.40 16.27
C ALA A 572 5.54 -24.03 15.85
N PRO A 573 4.76 -24.62 16.77
CA PRO A 573 3.32 -24.64 16.58
C PRO A 573 2.86 -23.19 16.57
N HIS A 574 1.92 -22.84 15.68
CA HIS A 574 1.47 -21.46 15.55
C HIS A 574 0.89 -20.93 16.86
N ASP A 575 1.56 -19.91 17.38
CA ASP A 575 1.08 -18.85 18.26
C ASP A 575 0.08 -19.27 19.35
N HIS A 576 0.62 -19.56 20.54
CA HIS A 576 -0.16 -19.71 21.77
C HIS A 576 0.25 -18.64 22.79
N ILE A 577 -0.64 -17.68 23.00
CA ILE A 577 -0.56 -16.73 24.12
C ILE A 577 -1.10 -17.42 25.37
N GLY A 578 -0.19 -17.68 26.32
CA GLY A 578 -0.56 -18.09 27.67
C GLY A 578 -0.74 -16.87 28.59
N TRP A 579 -1.32 -17.09 29.76
CA TRP A 579 -1.59 -16.03 30.74
C TRP A 579 -0.90 -16.35 32.05
N GLU A 580 -0.18 -15.38 32.61
CA GLU A 580 0.35 -15.45 33.98
C GLU A 580 -0.49 -14.60 34.93
N LEU A 581 -0.64 -15.07 36.16
CA LEU A 581 -1.21 -14.30 37.26
C LEU A 581 -0.18 -13.25 37.72
N VAL A 582 -0.58 -11.98 37.76
CA VAL A 582 0.27 -10.86 38.22
C VAL A 582 0.16 -10.68 39.74
N ASN A 583 -1.08 -10.79 40.27
CA ASN A 583 -1.43 -10.70 41.69
C ASN A 583 -2.61 -11.62 42.00
#